data_AF-A0A6I0EFU6-F1
#
_entry.id   AF-A0A6I0EFU6-F1
#
_cell.length_a   1.000
_cell.length_b   1.000
_cell.length_c   1.000
_cell.angle_alpha   90.00
_cell.angle_beta   90.00
_cell.angle_gamma   90.00
#
_symmetry.space_group_name_H-M   'P 1'
#
loop_
_entity.id
_entity.type
_entity.pdbx_description
1 polymer ?
#
loop_
_entity_poly.entity_id
_entity_poly.type
_entity_poly.pdbx_seq_one_letter_code
_entity_poly.pdbx_strand_id
1 'polypeptide(L)'
;MPTFVMWILLTPGVALLTEDPQPPEVLRQVLHNRAAVDLAAIEWSVDFWDDRGESVTKTWGMTSKFVDGDELAIIHGDENGCLRPEALGELGACSEERILIKDGMEWLFLEHTGSCSVQGGRPGDSGPARRMTTVDVRTLGLYSHNAPWPIEGFWTRQGSVSRFDVVQKGDQCEVKAFLDSATGSDSVYVQWTIDVLRGPNPVRTAVIHNGTAFREATCELEKFGDRWLPAVTTLKMQGRRLHTVRLESVVLDDPDLIPPLSLKDLSLPAGIQVSDGEDPYGKFWDGEKLLTPAEFGAAIRAGTIDQSEATEIYRYNKTPQGYGRFPFPGKSRQAAFLVLDEPVRKPGLWEEYVRLYVRLYQMDAAQRRRAWVHLRACQKPAMDVLAKQAQGERDVKGSLEGLTGEALEQRTVSVQDRLARMKEATDQALDRQFKNLRDGLWEMLTPRQREEGAQRIAALKDGSSSGT
;
A
#
# COMPACT_ATOMS: atom_id res chain seq x y z
N MET A 1 -36.23 52.42 51.89
CA MET A 1 -36.54 51.91 50.53
C MET A 1 -35.61 52.58 49.52
N PRO A 2 -35.24 51.89 48.42
CA PRO A 2 -33.98 52.04 47.70
C PRO A 2 -34.09 52.85 46.40
N THR A 3 -33.00 53.49 45.95
CA THR A 3 -32.56 53.59 44.52
C THR A 3 -31.18 54.31 44.49
N PHE A 4 -30.06 53.61 44.28
CA PHE A 4 -29.42 53.37 42.97
C PHE A 4 -29.27 54.63 42.11
N VAL A 5 -28.04 55.13 41.95
CA VAL A 5 -27.29 55.18 40.67
C VAL A 5 -25.80 55.29 41.01
N MET A 6 -25.06 54.23 40.67
CA MET A 6 -23.62 54.11 40.77
C MET A 6 -23.02 54.55 39.43
N TRP A 7 -22.02 55.43 39.50
CA TRP A 7 -21.16 55.79 38.38
C TRP A 7 -20.40 54.55 37.90
N ILE A 8 -20.69 54.07 36.69
CA ILE A 8 -19.81 53.13 35.98
C ILE A 8 -18.76 53.98 35.25
N LEU A 9 -17.54 53.88 35.77
CA LEU A 9 -16.32 54.34 35.14
C LEU A 9 -16.05 53.55 33.87
N LEU A 10 -15.65 54.30 32.85
CA LEU A 10 -14.90 53.87 31.68
C LEU A 10 -13.87 52.78 32.03
N THR A 11 -14.00 51.61 31.43
CA THR A 11 -12.84 50.81 31.05
C THR A 11 -13.00 50.53 29.55
N PRO A 12 -12.16 51.09 28.67
CA PRO A 12 -12.12 50.64 27.30
C PRO A 12 -11.69 49.18 27.35
N GLY A 13 -12.56 48.29 26.85
CA GLY A 13 -12.22 46.90 26.61
C GLY A 13 -11.11 46.87 25.57
N VAL A 14 -9.87 46.90 26.04
CA VAL A 14 -8.74 46.31 25.32
C VAL A 14 -9.11 44.84 25.25
N ALA A 15 -9.73 44.43 24.14
CA ALA A 15 -9.57 43.06 23.68
C ALA A 15 -8.06 42.89 23.52
N LEU A 16 -7.41 42.40 24.57
CA LEU A 16 -6.07 41.84 24.46
C LEU A 16 -6.26 40.73 23.43
N LEU A 17 -5.83 41.00 22.20
CA LEU A 17 -5.39 39.98 21.28
C LEU A 17 -4.30 39.24 22.07
N THR A 18 -4.70 38.20 22.80
CA THR A 18 -3.75 37.22 23.31
C THR A 18 -3.17 36.60 22.07
N GLU A 19 -2.00 37.09 21.65
CA GLU A 19 -1.22 36.44 20.61
C GLU A 19 -1.12 34.97 20.99
N ASP A 20 -1.53 34.09 20.08
CA ASP A 20 -1.39 32.66 20.28
C ASP A 20 0.07 32.39 20.69
N PRO A 21 0.31 31.64 21.78
CA PRO A 21 1.65 31.45 22.30
C PRO A 21 2.53 30.85 21.20
N GLN A 22 3.66 31.51 20.95
CA GLN A 22 4.58 31.07 19.92
C GLN A 22 5.37 29.84 20.40
N PRO A 23 5.64 28.87 19.51
CA PRO A 23 6.48 27.73 19.86
C PRO A 23 7.86 28.17 20.36
N PRO A 24 8.40 27.55 21.42
CA PRO A 24 9.73 27.89 21.93
C PRO A 24 10.81 27.58 20.88
N GLU A 25 11.95 28.25 20.99
CA GLU A 25 13.04 28.17 20.00
C GLU A 25 13.47 26.73 19.70
N VAL A 26 13.65 25.90 20.73
CA VAL A 26 14.01 24.49 20.55
C VAL A 26 12.97 23.72 19.72
N LEU A 27 11.68 24.03 19.90
CA LEU A 27 10.62 23.40 19.13
C LEU A 27 10.66 23.90 17.68
N ARG A 28 10.83 25.22 17.47
CA ARG A 28 11.01 25.81 16.12
C ARG A 28 12.21 25.22 15.38
N GLN A 29 13.31 24.92 16.07
CA GLN A 29 14.46 24.24 15.49
C GLN A 29 14.16 22.79 15.10
N VAL A 30 13.34 22.06 15.87
CA VAL A 30 12.83 20.73 15.43
C VAL A 30 12.11 20.88 14.09
N LEU A 31 11.20 21.86 13.99
CA LEU A 31 10.39 22.11 12.80
C LEU A 31 11.29 22.44 11.61
N HIS A 32 12.23 23.36 11.80
CA HIS A 32 13.14 23.83 10.76
C HIS A 32 14.06 22.73 10.24
N ASN A 33 14.70 21.97 11.13
CA ASN A 33 15.65 20.92 10.72
C ASN A 33 14.98 19.79 9.94
N ARG A 34 13.68 19.55 10.18
CA ARG A 34 12.88 18.57 9.44
C ARG A 34 12.39 19.13 8.11
N ALA A 35 11.92 20.38 8.09
CA ALA A 35 11.50 21.06 6.86
C ALA A 35 12.65 21.24 5.86
N ALA A 36 13.89 21.35 6.35
CA ALA A 36 15.07 21.52 5.50
C ALA A 36 15.46 20.25 4.72
N VAL A 37 14.76 19.11 4.87
CA VAL A 37 15.03 17.91 4.08
C VAL A 37 14.22 18.01 2.78
N ASP A 38 14.82 18.66 1.79
CA ASP A 38 14.18 18.95 0.50
C ASP A 38 14.20 17.72 -0.42
N LEU A 39 15.29 16.94 -0.35
CA LEU A 39 15.49 15.73 -1.15
C LEU A 39 15.74 14.53 -0.23
N ALA A 40 14.87 13.54 -0.30
CA ALA A 40 15.11 12.29 0.42
C ALA A 40 14.53 11.09 -0.32
N ALA A 41 15.24 9.96 -0.27
CA ALA A 41 14.69 8.64 -0.53
C ALA A 41 14.88 7.77 0.71
N ILE A 42 13.78 7.24 1.23
CA ILE A 42 13.76 6.53 2.50
C ILE A 42 13.04 5.20 2.31
N GLU A 43 13.74 4.11 2.58
CA GLU A 43 13.11 2.80 2.77
C GLU A 43 12.87 2.57 4.25
N TRP A 44 11.68 2.11 4.58
CA TRP A 44 11.28 1.92 5.96
C TRP A 44 10.30 0.79 6.11
N SER A 45 10.18 0.30 7.34
CA SER A 45 9.29 -0.78 7.69
C SER A 45 8.40 -0.49 8.89
N VAL A 46 7.26 -1.18 8.96
CA VAL A 46 6.33 -1.09 10.10
C VAL A 46 6.00 -2.47 10.61
N ASP A 47 6.25 -2.70 11.89
CA ASP A 47 5.79 -3.87 12.63
C ASP A 47 4.54 -3.53 13.43
N PHE A 48 3.49 -4.34 13.29
CA PHE A 48 2.26 -4.22 14.09
C PHE A 48 2.24 -5.23 15.25
N TRP A 49 1.63 -4.82 16.36
CA TRP A 49 1.53 -5.62 17.58
C TRP A 49 0.06 -5.84 17.92
N ASP A 50 -0.29 -7.06 18.32
CA ASP A 50 -1.65 -7.38 18.75
C ASP A 50 -1.90 -7.04 20.23
N ASP A 51 -3.15 -7.23 20.66
CA ASP A 51 -3.57 -6.98 22.05
C ASP A 51 -2.86 -7.87 23.09
N ARG A 52 -2.17 -8.93 22.65
CA ARG A 52 -1.40 -9.85 23.51
C ARG A 52 0.07 -9.43 23.62
N GLY A 53 0.49 -8.41 22.86
CA GLY A 53 1.88 -7.99 22.79
C GLY A 53 2.77 -8.97 22.02
N GLU A 54 2.16 -9.92 21.29
CA GLU A 54 2.87 -10.75 20.35
C GLU A 54 3.02 -9.94 19.04
N SER A 55 4.23 -9.96 18.46
CA SER A 55 4.44 -9.38 17.14
C SER A 55 3.62 -10.22 16.17
N VAL A 56 2.55 -9.65 15.62
CA VAL A 56 1.99 -10.15 14.38
C VAL A 56 2.94 -9.63 13.32
N THR A 57 4.01 -10.38 13.05
CA THR A 57 5.12 -10.00 12.17
C THR A 57 4.60 -9.79 10.74
N LYS A 58 4.04 -8.61 10.51
CA LYS A 58 3.63 -8.10 9.21
C LYS A 58 4.46 -6.85 9.02
N THR A 59 5.63 -7.04 8.44
CA THR A 59 6.57 -5.97 8.15
C THR A 59 6.19 -5.39 6.79
N TRP A 60 5.64 -4.18 6.77
CA TRP A 60 5.38 -3.50 5.51
C TRP A 60 6.64 -2.84 5.03
N GLY A 61 7.04 -3.04 3.77
CA GLY A 61 8.14 -2.29 3.17
C GLY A 61 7.59 -1.04 2.52
N MET A 62 8.19 0.11 2.75
CA MET A 62 7.73 1.35 2.15
C MET A 62 8.91 2.12 1.60
N THR A 63 8.70 2.75 0.44
CA THR A 63 9.66 3.69 -0.14
C THR A 63 9.00 5.06 -0.19
N SER A 64 9.58 6.04 0.49
CA SER A 64 9.15 7.43 0.45
C SER A 64 10.18 8.27 -0.28
N LYS A 65 9.74 9.12 -1.19
CA LYS A 65 10.56 10.14 -1.85
C LYS A 65 9.96 11.52 -1.64
N PHE A 66 10.83 12.50 -1.41
CA PHE A 66 10.45 13.90 -1.20
C PHE A 66 11.31 14.77 -2.11
N VAL A 67 10.68 15.63 -2.91
CA VAL A 67 11.37 16.54 -3.86
C VAL A 67 10.58 17.84 -3.99
N ASP A 68 11.15 18.98 -3.58
CA ASP A 68 10.58 20.33 -3.79
C ASP A 68 9.10 20.49 -3.33
N GLY A 69 8.71 19.80 -2.25
CA GLY A 69 7.34 19.82 -1.73
C GLY A 69 6.38 18.79 -2.36
N ASP A 70 6.84 18.04 -3.36
CA ASP A 70 6.18 16.85 -3.86
C ASP A 70 6.57 15.61 -3.04
N GLU A 71 5.67 14.64 -2.92
CA GLU A 71 5.86 13.42 -2.14
C GLU A 71 5.42 12.19 -2.93
N LEU A 72 6.24 11.15 -2.98
CA LEU A 72 5.88 9.84 -3.52
C LEU A 72 6.03 8.79 -2.42
N ALA A 73 4.97 8.04 -2.15
CA ALA A 73 5.01 6.86 -1.29
C ALA A 73 4.63 5.62 -2.10
N ILE A 74 5.47 4.59 -2.03
CA ILE A 74 5.20 3.27 -2.58
C ILE A 74 5.16 2.30 -1.43
N ILE A 75 4.05 1.59 -1.29
CA ILE A 75 3.84 0.63 -0.23
C ILE A 75 3.94 -0.75 -0.80
N HIS A 76 5.05 -1.39 -0.46
CA HIS A 76 5.33 -2.77 -0.71
C HIS A 76 4.69 -3.60 0.41
N GLY A 77 3.98 -4.67 0.03
CA GLY A 77 3.61 -5.69 0.99
C GLY A 77 4.84 -6.33 1.64
N ASP A 78 4.62 -7.14 2.68
CA ASP A 78 5.68 -7.96 3.27
C ASP A 78 6.23 -9.01 2.28
N GLU A 79 7.22 -9.78 2.71
CA GLU A 79 7.77 -10.92 1.97
C GLU A 79 6.73 -12.01 1.62
N ASN A 80 5.47 -11.86 2.07
CA ASN A 80 4.31 -12.71 1.78
C ASN A 80 3.31 -12.09 0.78
N GLY A 81 3.43 -10.80 0.42
CA GLY A 81 2.70 -10.18 -0.69
C GLY A 81 1.38 -9.50 -0.32
N CYS A 82 1.42 -8.61 0.67
CA CYS A 82 0.35 -7.75 1.20
C CYS A 82 -0.68 -8.43 2.11
N LEU A 83 -0.88 -7.82 3.27
CA LEU A 83 -1.99 -8.04 4.19
C LEU A 83 -2.29 -6.70 4.90
N ARG A 84 -3.19 -5.88 4.33
CA ARG A 84 -3.78 -4.76 5.08
C ARG A 84 -4.73 -5.36 6.12
N PRO A 85 -4.54 -5.21 7.45
CA PRO A 85 -5.61 -5.51 8.37
C PRO A 85 -6.75 -4.52 8.08
N GLU A 86 -7.93 -5.03 7.74
CA GLU A 86 -9.13 -4.20 7.83
C GLU A 86 -9.36 -3.77 9.29
N ALA A 87 -10.27 -2.83 9.52
CA ALA A 87 -10.52 -2.23 10.83
C ALA A 87 -10.85 -3.24 11.96
N LEU A 88 -11.09 -4.51 11.62
CA LEU A 88 -11.41 -5.63 12.52
C LEU A 88 -10.32 -6.73 12.58
N GLY A 89 -9.13 -6.50 12.01
CA GLY A 89 -8.02 -7.46 12.03
C GLY A 89 -8.06 -8.53 10.94
N GLU A 90 -9.05 -8.47 10.03
CA GLU A 90 -9.15 -9.37 8.87
C GLU A 90 -8.10 -9.04 7.81
N LEU A 91 -7.64 -10.06 7.09
CA LEU A 91 -6.64 -9.95 6.02
C LEU A 91 -7.26 -9.34 4.75
N GLY A 92 -6.98 -8.06 4.48
CA GLY A 92 -7.38 -7.32 3.29
C GLY A 92 -6.45 -7.50 2.09
N ALA A 93 -6.88 -6.97 0.94
CA ALA A 93 -6.34 -7.20 -0.41
C ALA A 93 -4.83 -6.97 -0.60
N CYS A 94 -4.27 -7.68 -1.60
CA CYS A 94 -2.84 -7.96 -1.77
C CYS A 94 -2.06 -7.06 -2.75
N SER A 95 -2.41 -5.79 -2.94
CA SER A 95 -1.76 -4.97 -3.99
C SER A 95 -0.79 -3.94 -3.47
N GLU A 96 0.22 -3.62 -4.28
CA GLU A 96 1.02 -2.42 -4.13
C GLU A 96 0.14 -1.16 -4.25
N GLU A 97 0.35 -0.22 -3.33
CA GLU A 97 -0.30 1.09 -3.31
C GLU A 97 0.76 2.16 -3.59
N ARG A 98 0.47 3.04 -4.55
CA ARG A 98 1.34 4.15 -4.92
C ARG A 98 0.60 5.46 -4.77
N ILE A 99 1.21 6.40 -4.06
CA ILE A 99 0.63 7.69 -3.73
C ILE A 99 1.61 8.76 -4.14
N LEU A 100 1.18 9.70 -4.97
CA LEU A 100 1.94 10.88 -5.36
C LEU A 100 1.16 12.13 -4.98
N ILE A 101 1.75 12.95 -4.13
CA ILE A 101 1.28 14.30 -3.83
C ILE A 101 2.10 15.25 -4.69
N LYS A 102 1.45 15.93 -5.62
CA LYS A 102 2.08 16.88 -6.53
C LYS A 102 1.19 18.08 -6.77
N ASP A 103 1.73 19.30 -6.65
CA ASP A 103 1.01 20.55 -6.90
C ASP A 103 -0.32 20.65 -6.10
N GLY A 104 -0.36 20.09 -4.89
CA GLY A 104 -1.57 20.07 -4.04
C GLY A 104 -2.63 19.04 -4.47
N MET A 105 -2.30 18.12 -5.39
CA MET A 105 -3.16 17.03 -5.82
C MET A 105 -2.65 15.70 -5.28
N GLU A 106 -3.54 14.88 -4.71
CA GLU A 106 -3.24 13.51 -4.26
C GLU A 106 -3.63 12.52 -5.35
N TRP A 107 -2.65 11.83 -5.93
CA TRP A 107 -2.81 10.78 -6.92
C TRP A 107 -2.60 9.43 -6.25
N LEU A 108 -3.63 8.59 -6.30
CA LEU A 108 -3.62 7.26 -5.70
C LEU A 108 -3.80 6.21 -6.79
N PHE A 109 -2.86 5.28 -6.88
CA PHE A 109 -2.94 4.11 -7.73
C PHE A 109 -2.89 2.84 -6.90
N LEU A 110 -3.85 1.97 -7.15
CA LEU A 110 -3.89 0.62 -6.60
C LEU A 110 -3.66 -0.34 -7.77
N GLU A 111 -2.53 -1.05 -7.75
CA GLU A 111 -2.07 -1.87 -8.89
C GLU A 111 -3.18 -2.79 -9.41
N HIS A 112 -3.96 -3.35 -8.49
CA HIS A 112 -4.98 -4.30 -8.83
C HIS A 112 -6.29 -3.68 -9.32
N THR A 113 -6.66 -2.43 -9.02
CA THR A 113 -8.01 -1.92 -9.36
C THR A 113 -8.13 -1.51 -10.83
N GLY A 114 -7.00 -1.32 -11.51
CA GLY A 114 -6.99 -0.80 -12.87
C GLY A 114 -7.54 0.63 -12.95
N SER A 115 -7.47 1.36 -11.83
CA SER A 115 -7.93 2.74 -11.73
C SER A 115 -6.95 3.55 -10.90
N CYS A 116 -6.78 4.80 -11.30
CA CYS A 116 -6.13 5.82 -10.50
C CYS A 116 -7.19 6.84 -10.07
N SER A 117 -7.16 7.27 -8.81
CA SER A 117 -7.98 8.36 -8.34
C SER A 117 -7.12 9.57 -8.04
N VAL A 118 -7.61 10.74 -8.43
CA VAL A 118 -7.00 12.04 -8.16
C VAL A 118 -7.96 12.83 -7.30
N GLN A 119 -7.47 13.45 -6.24
CA GLN A 119 -8.28 14.31 -5.38
C GLN A 119 -7.58 15.66 -5.20
N GLY A 120 -8.32 16.74 -5.48
CA GLY A 120 -7.90 18.09 -5.18
C GLY A 120 -8.35 18.48 -3.78
N GLY A 121 -7.44 19.06 -3.00
CA GLY A 121 -7.73 19.51 -1.64
C GLY A 121 -6.45 19.63 -0.83
N ARG A 122 -6.51 20.40 0.27
CA ARG A 122 -5.37 20.42 1.20
C ARG A 122 -5.08 18.98 1.65
N PRO A 123 -3.84 18.65 2.06
CA PRO A 123 -3.53 17.44 2.81
C PRO A 123 -4.40 17.35 4.08
N GLY A 124 -5.67 16.99 3.95
CA GLY A 124 -6.72 17.13 4.96
C GLY A 124 -7.95 16.24 4.74
N ASP A 125 -8.34 16.07 3.48
CA ASP A 125 -9.73 15.75 3.11
C ASP A 125 -9.94 14.29 2.67
N SER A 126 -8.88 13.58 2.30
CA SER A 126 -8.90 12.12 2.12
C SER A 126 -9.12 11.45 3.48
N GLY A 127 -10.15 10.59 3.60
CA GLY A 127 -10.58 10.03 4.89
C GLY A 127 -9.46 9.33 5.69
N PRO A 128 -9.58 9.27 7.04
CA PRO A 128 -8.50 8.86 7.95
C PRO A 128 -7.91 7.45 7.68
N ALA A 129 -8.66 6.57 7.02
CA ALA A 129 -8.20 5.22 6.67
C ALA A 129 -7.25 5.17 5.45
N ARG A 130 -7.18 6.21 4.61
CA ARG A 130 -6.26 6.32 3.46
C ARG A 130 -4.93 7.02 3.80
N ARG A 131 -4.77 7.40 5.07
CA ARG A 131 -3.76 8.35 5.52
C ARG A 131 -2.66 7.70 6.37
N MET A 132 -2.90 6.52 6.94
CA MET A 132 -1.81 5.78 7.59
C MET A 132 -0.69 5.34 6.62
N THR A 133 -0.91 5.48 5.30
CA THR A 133 -0.05 5.02 4.22
C THR A 133 0.95 6.07 3.71
N THR A 134 0.76 7.34 4.07
CA THR A 134 1.69 8.45 3.77
C THR A 134 2.31 9.01 5.04
N VAL A 135 2.84 8.14 5.90
CA VAL A 135 3.64 8.63 7.04
C VAL A 135 4.83 9.36 6.44
N ASP A 136 4.88 10.69 6.61
CA ASP A 136 6.11 11.42 6.39
C ASP A 136 7.09 10.96 7.47
N VAL A 137 7.96 10.01 7.11
CA VAL A 137 8.88 9.37 8.03
C VAL A 137 9.92 10.34 8.61
N ARG A 138 10.11 11.51 7.98
CA ARG A 138 10.90 12.62 8.54
C ARG A 138 10.22 13.20 9.79
N THR A 139 8.90 13.07 9.89
CA THR A 139 8.08 13.60 10.99
C THR A 139 7.83 12.60 12.12
N LEU A 140 8.35 11.37 12.02
CA LEU A 140 8.22 10.36 13.07
C LEU A 140 8.69 10.88 14.43
N GLY A 141 8.00 10.45 15.48
CA GLY A 141 8.36 10.81 16.84
C GLY A 141 7.89 12.16 17.33
N LEU A 142 7.38 13.04 16.45
CA LEU A 142 6.82 14.33 16.85
C LEU A 142 5.34 14.23 17.25
N TYR A 143 4.68 13.15 16.81
CA TYR A 143 3.31 12.81 17.16
C TYR A 143 3.28 11.57 18.04
N SER A 144 2.38 11.56 19.01
CA SER A 144 2.08 10.35 19.79
C SER A 144 1.07 9.42 19.08
N HIS A 145 0.76 9.66 17.80
CA HIS A 145 -0.19 8.87 17.01
C HIS A 145 0.24 8.83 15.54
N ASN A 146 -0.08 7.73 14.85
CA ASN A 146 0.13 7.52 13.41
C ASN A 146 -0.81 8.39 12.58
N ALA A 147 -0.60 9.70 12.63
CA ALA A 147 -1.41 10.61 11.88
C ALA A 147 -0.51 11.34 10.89
N PRO A 148 -0.77 11.22 9.57
CA PRO A 148 0.06 11.80 8.51
C PRO A 148 -0.20 13.30 8.34
N TRP A 149 -0.50 14.00 9.44
CA TRP A 149 -0.77 15.41 9.33
C TRP A 149 0.57 16.14 9.27
N PRO A 150 0.72 17.16 8.42
CA PRO A 150 1.80 18.12 8.56
C PRO A 150 1.69 18.83 9.90
N ILE A 151 2.80 19.40 10.36
CA ILE A 151 2.95 19.96 11.70
C ILE A 151 1.98 21.11 11.99
N GLU A 152 1.57 21.85 10.94
CA GLU A 152 0.51 22.86 11.02
C GLU A 152 -0.86 22.26 11.38
N GLY A 153 -1.09 20.98 11.08
CA GLY A 153 -2.29 20.22 11.40
C GLY A 153 -2.48 19.95 12.90
N PHE A 154 -1.38 19.89 13.67
CA PHE A 154 -1.43 19.76 15.13
C PHE A 154 -2.03 21.01 15.77
N TRP A 155 -1.50 22.18 15.40
CA TRP A 155 -1.93 23.49 15.90
C TRP A 155 -3.37 23.83 15.51
N THR A 156 -3.82 23.36 14.35
CA THR A 156 -5.13 23.73 13.80
C THR A 156 -6.27 22.80 14.21
N ARG A 157 -6.00 21.57 14.70
CA ARG A 157 -7.05 20.58 15.04
C ARG A 157 -7.08 20.11 16.50
N GLN A 158 -6.01 20.26 17.30
CA GLN A 158 -5.99 19.79 18.71
C GLN A 158 -6.51 20.81 19.74
N GLY A 159 -7.12 21.91 19.29
CA GLY A 159 -7.44 23.05 20.15
C GLY A 159 -6.26 24.03 20.20
N SER A 160 -6.55 25.29 20.54
CA SER A 160 -5.52 26.31 20.72
C SER A 160 -4.55 25.88 21.83
N VAL A 161 -3.25 26.05 21.61
CA VAL A 161 -2.28 25.88 22.70
C VAL A 161 -2.35 27.11 23.59
N SER A 162 -2.49 26.91 24.89
CA SER A 162 -2.68 28.00 25.85
C SER A 162 -1.36 28.51 26.43
N ARG A 163 -0.40 27.62 26.66
CA ARG A 163 0.99 27.98 27.00
C ARG A 163 1.98 26.87 26.67
N PHE A 164 3.25 27.25 26.74
CA PHE A 164 4.38 26.32 26.79
C PHE A 164 5.13 26.41 28.12
N ASP A 165 5.56 25.25 28.63
CA ASP A 165 6.61 25.18 29.63
C ASP A 165 7.85 24.54 28.99
N VAL A 166 9.03 25.11 29.28
CA VAL A 166 10.32 24.59 28.81
C VAL A 166 11.22 24.35 30.00
N VAL A 167 11.78 23.15 30.10
CA VAL A 167 12.68 22.74 31.18
C VAL A 167 13.93 22.09 30.60
N GLN A 168 15.08 22.71 30.80
CA GLN A 168 16.37 22.11 30.45
C GLN A 168 16.85 21.18 31.59
N LYS A 169 17.25 19.96 31.25
CA LYS A 169 17.80 18.94 32.16
C LYS A 169 19.07 18.34 31.54
N GLY A 170 20.22 18.99 31.79
CA GLY A 170 21.48 18.59 31.17
C GLY A 170 21.40 18.68 29.65
N ASP A 171 21.66 17.57 28.97
CA ASP A 171 21.63 17.46 27.50
C ASP A 171 20.22 17.20 26.94
N GLN A 172 19.19 17.23 27.78
CA GLN A 172 17.79 17.10 27.36
C GLN A 172 17.00 18.37 27.61
N CYS A 173 16.15 18.73 26.65
CA CYS A 173 15.15 19.78 26.80
C CYS A 173 13.76 19.15 26.80
N GLU A 174 12.97 19.40 27.85
CA GLU A 174 11.56 19.05 27.91
C GLU A 174 10.71 20.27 27.54
N VAL A 175 9.84 20.11 26.54
CA VAL A 175 8.85 21.11 26.15
C VAL A 175 7.46 20.53 26.41
N LYS A 176 6.60 21.28 27.09
CA LYS A 176 5.20 20.93 27.32
C LYS A 176 4.31 21.98 26.67
N ALA A 177 3.41 21.58 25.77
CA ALA A 177 2.34 22.43 25.24
C ALA A 177 1.03 22.06 25.91
N PHE A 178 0.43 23.00 26.63
CA PHE A 178 -0.88 22.81 27.27
C PHE A 178 -1.98 23.13 26.27
N LEU A 179 -2.92 22.21 26.12
CA LEU A 179 -4.03 22.36 25.17
C LEU A 179 -5.18 23.09 25.86
N ASP A 180 -5.83 24.03 25.17
CA ASP A 180 -7.07 24.65 25.64
C ASP A 180 -8.17 23.58 25.70
N SER A 181 -8.42 23.09 26.90
CA SER A 181 -9.61 22.30 27.16
C SER A 181 -10.78 23.25 27.47
N ALA A 182 -11.95 22.97 26.90
CA ALA A 182 -13.19 23.67 27.27
C ALA A 182 -13.51 23.56 28.79
N THR A 183 -12.81 22.67 29.50
CA THR A 183 -12.92 22.45 30.95
C THR A 183 -11.89 23.24 31.78
N GLY A 184 -11.02 24.06 31.16
CA GLY A 184 -10.11 24.97 31.86
C GLY A 184 -9.04 24.29 32.72
N SER A 185 -8.70 23.03 32.42
CA SER A 185 -7.73 22.28 33.21
C SER A 185 -6.41 22.07 32.45
N ASP A 186 -5.28 22.39 33.10
CA ASP A 186 -3.89 22.01 32.74
C ASP A 186 -3.68 20.47 32.74
N SER A 187 -4.78 19.70 32.70
CA SER A 187 -4.78 18.24 32.81
C SER A 187 -4.31 17.58 31.52
N VAL A 188 -4.45 18.23 30.37
CA VAL A 188 -4.04 17.71 29.05
C VAL A 188 -2.92 18.55 28.47
N TYR A 189 -1.79 17.91 28.18
CA TYR A 189 -0.67 18.54 27.49
C TYR A 189 0.10 17.55 26.63
N VAL A 190 0.79 18.07 25.62
CA VAL A 190 1.77 17.30 24.84
C VAL A 190 3.16 17.63 25.35
N GLN A 191 3.94 16.59 25.62
CA GLN A 191 5.31 16.72 26.10
C GLN A 191 6.27 16.14 25.07
N TRP A 192 7.23 16.96 24.63
CA TRP A 192 8.40 16.54 23.86
C TRP A 192 9.62 16.50 24.77
N THR A 193 10.40 15.43 24.68
CA THR A 193 11.75 15.34 25.24
C THR A 193 12.73 15.33 24.08
N ILE A 194 13.62 16.32 24.03
CA ILE A 194 14.53 16.59 22.92
C ILE A 194 15.97 16.41 23.44
N ASP A 195 16.78 15.63 22.73
CA ASP A 195 18.22 15.54 22.97
C ASP A 195 18.90 16.67 22.20
N VAL A 196 19.43 17.68 22.90
CA VAL A 196 19.96 18.87 22.20
C VAL A 196 21.30 18.60 21.49
N LEU A 197 22.01 17.53 21.84
CA LEU A 197 23.30 17.17 21.24
C LEU A 197 23.13 16.42 19.92
N ARG A 198 22.11 15.55 19.82
CA ARG A 198 21.80 14.77 18.61
C ARG A 198 20.87 15.53 17.66
N GLY A 199 20.93 16.85 17.69
CA GLY A 199 20.00 17.72 16.99
C GLY A 199 18.61 17.71 17.63
N PRO A 200 17.79 18.75 17.39
CA PRO A 200 16.57 19.02 18.13
C PRO A 200 15.42 18.01 17.89
N ASN A 201 15.67 16.81 17.36
CA ASN A 201 14.62 15.80 17.22
C ASN A 201 14.16 15.27 18.58
N PRO A 202 12.83 15.07 18.77
CA PRO A 202 12.33 14.47 20.00
C PRO A 202 12.72 12.99 20.09
N VAL A 203 13.35 12.62 21.20
CA VAL A 203 13.56 11.21 21.60
C VAL A 203 12.30 10.61 22.20
N ARG A 204 11.36 11.46 22.64
CA ARG A 204 10.06 11.05 23.15
C ARG A 204 9.03 12.14 22.93
N THR A 205 7.82 11.73 22.53
CA THR A 205 6.63 12.58 22.57
C THR A 205 5.51 11.86 23.27
N ALA A 206 4.79 12.54 24.18
CA ALA A 206 3.67 11.95 24.89
C ALA A 206 2.50 12.93 25.02
N VAL A 207 1.27 12.43 24.81
CA VAL A 207 0.05 13.11 25.23
C VAL A 207 -0.26 12.67 26.64
N ILE A 208 -0.20 13.61 27.57
CA ILE A 208 -0.40 13.38 29.00
C ILE A 208 -1.78 13.91 29.39
N HIS A 209 -2.57 13.07 30.04
CA HIS A 209 -3.85 13.43 30.64
C HIS A 209 -3.83 13.06 32.12
N ASN A 210 -4.06 14.02 33.01
CA ASN A 210 -4.00 13.85 34.47
C ASN A 210 -2.70 13.17 34.95
N GLY A 211 -1.56 13.62 34.42
CA GLY A 211 -0.25 13.07 34.76
C GLY A 211 0.06 11.70 34.16
N THR A 212 -0.87 11.08 33.43
CA THR A 212 -0.68 9.76 32.81
C THR A 212 -0.52 9.90 31.30
N ALA A 213 0.50 9.26 30.73
CA ALA A 213 0.67 9.20 29.28
C ALA A 213 -0.39 8.26 28.67
N PHE A 214 -1.35 8.82 27.93
CA PHE A 214 -2.35 8.04 27.22
C PHE A 214 -1.83 7.57 25.85
N ARG A 215 -0.97 8.37 25.21
CA ARG A 215 -0.30 8.04 23.95
C ARG A 215 1.15 8.50 24.00
N GLU A 216 2.03 7.73 23.41
CA GLU A 216 3.47 7.98 23.46
C GLU A 216 4.15 7.49 22.18
N ALA A 217 5.14 8.22 21.70
CA ALA A 217 6.12 7.78 20.73
C ALA A 217 7.52 7.90 21.35
N THR A 218 8.31 6.85 21.26
CA THR A 218 9.72 6.84 21.69
C THR A 218 10.61 6.58 20.48
N CYS A 219 11.67 7.38 20.34
CA CYS A 219 12.54 7.36 19.18
C CYS A 219 13.98 7.03 19.56
N GLU A 220 14.57 6.11 18.80
CA GLU A 220 16.01 5.88 18.78
C GLU A 220 16.56 6.68 17.60
N LEU A 221 17.42 7.66 17.90
CA LEU A 221 18.00 8.55 16.89
C LEU A 221 19.30 7.95 16.34
N GLU A 222 19.46 8.00 15.02
CA GLU A 222 20.68 7.65 14.29
C GLU A 222 21.08 8.78 13.35
N LYS A 223 22.38 8.89 13.07
CA LYS A 223 22.92 9.91 12.16
C LYS A 223 22.98 9.36 10.73
N PHE A 224 22.24 9.97 9.82
CA PHE A 224 22.26 9.70 8.38
C PHE A 224 22.88 10.90 7.67
N GLY A 225 24.09 10.73 7.12
CA GLY A 225 24.90 11.84 6.62
C GLY A 225 25.20 12.85 7.74
N ASP A 226 24.73 14.09 7.59
CA ASP A 226 24.88 15.15 8.59
C ASP A 226 23.64 15.41 9.45
N ARG A 227 22.58 14.62 9.27
CA ARG A 227 21.32 14.80 10.00
C ARG A 227 21.04 13.63 10.91
N TRP A 228 20.47 13.91 12.08
CA TRP A 228 19.93 12.88 12.96
C TRP A 228 18.46 12.65 12.61
N LEU A 229 18.05 11.40 12.47
CA LEU A 229 16.67 11.01 12.19
C LEU A 229 16.23 9.89 13.17
N PRO A 230 14.93 9.73 13.40
CA PRO A 230 14.41 8.65 14.24
C PRO A 230 14.45 7.30 13.51
N ALA A 231 15.59 6.61 13.57
CA ALA A 231 15.81 5.31 12.94
C ALA A 231 14.81 4.25 13.42
N VAL A 232 14.43 4.28 14.70
CA VAL A 232 13.36 3.43 15.22
C VAL A 232 12.37 4.29 16.00
N THR A 233 11.10 4.22 15.63
CA THR A 233 10.01 4.90 16.35
C THR A 233 9.01 3.87 16.85
N THR A 234 8.90 3.73 18.17
CA THR A 234 7.88 2.87 18.79
C THR A 234 6.73 3.73 19.28
N LEU A 235 5.52 3.43 18.80
CA LEU A 235 4.30 4.06 19.30
C LEU A 235 3.59 3.17 20.31
N LYS A 236 3.08 3.80 21.36
CA LYS A 236 2.38 3.17 22.47
C LYS A 236 1.08 3.91 22.76
N MET A 237 0.08 3.17 23.20
CA MET A 237 -1.17 3.70 23.75
C MET A 237 -1.44 3.03 25.09
N GLN A 238 -1.60 3.84 26.15
CA GLN A 238 -1.77 3.38 27.53
C GLN A 238 -0.70 2.37 27.96
N GLY A 239 0.56 2.64 27.61
CA GLY A 239 1.70 1.78 27.88
C GLY A 239 1.84 0.55 26.97
N ARG A 240 0.83 0.25 26.14
CA ARG A 240 0.83 -0.89 25.21
C ARG A 240 1.48 -0.50 23.89
N ARG A 241 2.42 -1.30 23.38
CA ARG A 241 3.04 -1.08 22.07
C ARG A 241 2.02 -1.36 20.96
N LEU A 242 1.88 -0.43 20.02
CA LEU A 242 0.96 -0.56 18.87
C LEU A 242 1.70 -0.90 17.58
N HIS A 243 2.69 -0.09 17.23
CA HIS A 243 3.52 -0.31 16.05
C HIS A 243 4.93 0.22 16.26
N THR A 244 5.87 -0.36 15.53
CA THR A 244 7.27 0.07 15.48
C THR A 244 7.61 0.37 14.05
N VAL A 245 8.01 1.61 13.79
CA VAL A 245 8.50 2.05 12.49
C VAL A 245 10.02 2.00 12.52
N ARG A 246 10.65 1.44 11.48
CA ARG A 246 12.11 1.34 11.33
C ARG A 246 12.53 1.95 10.01
N LEU A 247 13.56 2.78 10.01
CA LEU A 247 14.20 3.22 8.77
C LEU A 247 15.23 2.17 8.39
N GLU A 248 15.08 1.59 7.20
CA GLU A 248 15.95 0.54 6.68
C GLU A 248 17.11 1.14 5.87
N SER A 249 16.79 2.14 5.05
CA SER A 249 17.78 2.90 4.30
C SER A 249 17.34 4.36 4.13
N VAL A 250 18.29 5.29 4.18
CA VAL A 250 18.02 6.72 4.08
C VAL A 250 19.11 7.34 3.20
N VAL A 251 18.69 8.00 2.13
CA VAL A 251 19.52 8.87 1.29
C VAL A 251 18.95 10.27 1.36
N LEU A 252 19.76 11.25 1.77
CA LEU A 252 19.36 12.64 1.97
C LEU A 252 20.21 13.54 1.08
N ASP A 253 19.58 14.56 0.50
CA ASP A 253 20.25 15.66 -0.21
C ASP A 253 21.26 15.21 -1.28
N ASP A 254 21.09 14.00 -1.82
CA ASP A 254 21.96 13.43 -2.85
C ASP A 254 21.57 14.01 -4.22
N PRO A 255 22.49 14.65 -4.96
CA PRO A 255 22.21 15.23 -6.28
C PRO A 255 21.82 14.19 -7.33
N ASP A 256 22.10 12.91 -7.10
CA ASP A 256 21.68 11.80 -7.96
C ASP A 256 20.23 11.34 -7.65
N LEU A 257 19.58 11.87 -6.59
CA LEU A 257 18.14 11.72 -6.40
C LEU A 257 17.39 12.39 -7.57
N ILE A 258 16.43 11.64 -8.12
CA ILE A 258 15.76 11.87 -9.41
C ILE A 258 15.23 13.33 -9.54
N PRO A 259 15.19 13.89 -10.78
CA PRO A 259 14.50 15.15 -11.09
C PRO A 259 13.07 15.25 -10.52
N PRO A 260 12.44 16.45 -10.54
CA PRO A 260 11.12 16.70 -9.95
C PRO A 260 10.13 15.57 -10.20
N LEU A 261 9.45 15.13 -9.13
CA LEU A 261 8.49 14.05 -9.21
C LEU A 261 7.44 14.37 -10.29
N SER A 262 7.09 13.34 -11.05
CA SER A 262 6.18 13.40 -12.18
C SER A 262 5.16 12.28 -12.07
N LEU A 263 4.08 12.38 -12.84
CA LEU A 263 3.08 11.30 -12.91
C LEU A 263 3.66 9.98 -13.44
N LYS A 264 4.78 10.01 -14.18
CA LYS A 264 5.47 8.80 -14.63
C LYS A 264 6.05 8.02 -13.45
N ASP A 265 6.36 8.68 -12.33
CA ASP A 265 6.92 8.02 -11.14
C ASP A 265 5.89 7.14 -10.41
N LEU A 266 4.58 7.39 -10.60
CA LEU A 266 3.52 6.46 -10.19
C LEU A 266 3.54 5.14 -10.98
N SER A 267 4.28 5.09 -12.10
CA SER A 267 4.37 3.92 -12.98
C SER A 267 2.99 3.40 -13.39
N LEU A 268 2.08 4.32 -13.72
CA LEU A 268 0.73 4.02 -14.21
C LEU A 268 0.81 3.37 -15.61
N PRO A 269 0.21 2.18 -15.83
CA PRO A 269 0.10 1.61 -17.16
C PRO A 269 -0.71 2.51 -18.10
N ALA A 270 -0.34 2.55 -19.37
CA ALA A 270 -1.12 3.25 -20.38
C ALA A 270 -2.50 2.59 -20.53
N GLY A 271 -3.54 3.42 -20.68
CA GLY A 271 -4.93 3.00 -20.75
C GLY A 271 -5.66 2.90 -19.40
N ILE A 272 -4.97 3.14 -18.28
CA ILE A 272 -5.64 3.26 -16.98
C ILE A 272 -6.60 4.45 -16.96
N GLN A 273 -7.81 4.21 -16.44
CA GLN A 273 -8.76 5.26 -16.18
C GLN A 273 -8.36 6.04 -14.92
N VAL A 274 -8.35 7.36 -15.04
CA VAL A 274 -8.06 8.32 -13.97
C VAL A 274 -9.35 9.06 -13.65
N SER A 275 -9.82 8.93 -12.41
CA SER A 275 -11.02 9.62 -11.91
C SER A 275 -10.63 10.75 -10.97
N ASP A 276 -11.16 11.95 -11.19
CA ASP A 276 -10.92 13.14 -10.34
C ASP A 276 -12.11 13.46 -9.41
N GLY A 277 -13.07 12.54 -9.28
CA GLY A 277 -14.27 12.70 -8.44
C GLY A 277 -15.33 13.65 -9.00
N GLU A 278 -14.97 14.57 -9.88
CA GLU A 278 -15.88 15.52 -10.54
C GLU A 278 -16.37 15.03 -11.90
N ASP A 279 -15.53 14.31 -12.65
CA ASP A 279 -15.90 13.74 -13.96
C ASP A 279 -16.22 12.23 -13.85
N PRO A 280 -17.51 11.82 -13.99
CA PRO A 280 -17.90 10.41 -13.94
C PRO A 280 -17.43 9.60 -15.16
N TYR A 281 -17.04 10.25 -16.25
CA TYR A 281 -16.53 9.58 -17.45
C TYR A 281 -15.02 9.32 -17.37
N GLY A 282 -14.30 10.07 -16.52
CA GLY A 282 -12.87 9.93 -16.27
C GLY A 282 -11.98 10.26 -17.48
N LYS A 283 -10.72 10.59 -17.22
CA LYS A 283 -9.67 10.73 -18.25
C LYS A 283 -8.86 9.44 -18.35
N PHE A 284 -8.10 9.26 -19.41
CA PHE A 284 -7.23 8.10 -19.61
C PHE A 284 -5.77 8.50 -19.59
N TRP A 285 -4.95 7.72 -18.90
CA TRP A 285 -3.51 7.91 -18.91
C TRP A 285 -2.91 7.30 -20.18
N ASP A 286 -2.13 8.06 -20.96
CA ASP A 286 -1.47 7.53 -22.17
C ASP A 286 0.02 7.17 -21.97
N GLY A 287 0.53 7.37 -20.75
CA GLY A 287 1.97 7.25 -20.43
C GLY A 287 2.66 8.60 -20.22
N GLU A 288 2.06 9.70 -20.67
CA GLU A 288 2.64 11.05 -20.56
C GLU A 288 1.65 12.11 -20.08
N LYS A 289 0.38 12.01 -20.47
CA LYS A 289 -0.67 12.97 -20.16
C LYS A 289 -2.03 12.29 -20.02
N LEU A 290 -2.98 13.07 -19.54
CA LEU A 290 -4.39 12.70 -19.50
C LEU A 290 -5.06 13.00 -20.84
N LEU A 291 -5.72 11.99 -21.40
CA LEU A 291 -6.53 12.08 -22.61
C LEU A 291 -8.01 12.08 -22.27
N THR A 292 -8.78 12.85 -23.04
CA THR A 292 -10.24 12.69 -23.06
C THR A 292 -10.62 11.33 -23.68
N PRO A 293 -11.83 10.82 -23.42
CA PRO A 293 -12.29 9.56 -24.03
C PRO A 293 -12.21 9.55 -25.57
N ALA A 294 -12.44 10.69 -26.21
CA ALA A 294 -12.39 10.83 -27.67
C ALA A 294 -10.94 10.71 -28.19
N GLU A 295 -10.00 11.40 -27.56
CA GLU A 295 -8.57 11.35 -27.89
C GLU A 295 -8.00 9.95 -27.64
N PHE A 296 -8.33 9.34 -26.50
CA PHE A 296 -7.93 7.99 -26.15
C PHE A 296 -8.42 6.96 -27.17
N GLY A 297 -9.70 7.04 -27.57
CA GLY A 297 -10.26 6.17 -28.61
C GLY A 297 -9.59 6.37 -29.97
N ALA A 298 -9.19 7.60 -30.31
CA ALA A 298 -8.43 7.87 -31.54
C ALA A 298 -7.02 7.27 -31.46
N ALA A 299 -6.33 7.41 -30.33
CA ALA A 299 -5.00 6.87 -30.09
C ALA A 299 -4.96 5.33 -30.13
N ILE A 300 -5.97 4.66 -29.56
CA ILE A 300 -6.11 3.19 -29.67
C ILE A 300 -6.29 2.78 -31.14
N ARG A 301 -7.19 3.44 -31.88
CA ARG A 301 -7.42 3.11 -33.30
C ARG A 301 -6.18 3.35 -34.15
N ALA A 302 -5.38 4.36 -33.81
CA ALA A 302 -4.12 4.65 -34.45
C ALA A 302 -2.98 3.69 -34.02
N GLY A 303 -3.20 2.87 -32.99
CA GLY A 303 -2.19 1.95 -32.45
C GLY A 303 -1.06 2.64 -31.68
N THR A 304 -1.25 3.89 -31.27
CA THR A 304 -0.23 4.66 -30.52
C THR A 304 -0.27 4.39 -29.02
N ILE A 305 -1.35 3.79 -28.52
CA ILE A 305 -1.48 3.32 -27.14
C ILE A 305 -1.76 1.82 -27.15
N ASP A 306 -0.93 1.07 -26.42
CA ASP A 306 -1.24 -0.31 -26.05
C ASP A 306 -1.91 -0.33 -24.68
N GLN A 307 -3.20 -0.71 -24.66
CA GLN A 307 -3.99 -0.85 -23.44
C GLN A 307 -4.01 -2.28 -22.91
N SER A 308 -3.15 -3.18 -23.42
CA SER A 308 -3.14 -4.60 -23.06
C SER A 308 -3.03 -4.81 -21.55
N GLU A 309 -2.08 -4.14 -20.91
CA GLU A 309 -1.84 -4.21 -19.46
C GLU A 309 -3.04 -3.68 -18.65
N ALA A 310 -3.55 -2.48 -18.97
CA ALA A 310 -4.74 -1.92 -18.31
C ALA A 310 -5.98 -2.82 -18.50
N THR A 311 -6.13 -3.42 -19.68
CA THR A 311 -7.22 -4.35 -20.01
C THR A 311 -7.07 -5.66 -19.25
N GLU A 312 -5.85 -6.18 -19.08
CA GLU A 312 -5.56 -7.37 -18.28
C GLU A 312 -5.94 -7.16 -16.82
N ILE A 313 -5.52 -6.03 -16.23
CA ILE A 313 -5.89 -5.66 -14.86
C ILE A 313 -7.43 -5.57 -14.72
N TYR A 314 -8.10 -4.89 -15.66
CA TYR A 314 -9.55 -4.77 -15.64
C TYR A 314 -10.29 -6.10 -15.82
N ARG A 315 -9.80 -6.97 -16.73
CA ARG A 315 -10.36 -8.31 -16.95
C ARG A 315 -10.18 -9.18 -15.71
N TYR A 316 -9.01 -9.15 -15.10
CA TYR A 316 -8.70 -9.87 -13.86
C TYR A 316 -9.69 -9.50 -12.75
N ASN A 317 -9.96 -8.21 -12.55
CA ASN A 317 -10.94 -7.72 -11.57
C ASN A 317 -12.39 -8.16 -11.81
N LYS A 318 -12.76 -8.38 -13.07
CA LYS A 318 -14.09 -8.84 -13.45
C LYS A 318 -14.26 -10.35 -13.36
N THR A 319 -13.19 -11.11 -13.14
CA THR A 319 -13.31 -12.54 -12.90
C THR A 319 -13.83 -12.79 -11.48
N PRO A 320 -14.50 -13.93 -11.22
CA PRO A 320 -14.80 -14.37 -9.86
C PRO A 320 -13.55 -14.46 -8.96
N GLN A 321 -12.36 -14.64 -9.55
CA GLN A 321 -11.05 -14.66 -8.89
C GLN A 321 -10.42 -13.27 -8.66
N GLY A 322 -11.04 -12.19 -9.14
CA GLY A 322 -10.56 -10.83 -8.91
C GLY A 322 -10.55 -10.47 -7.42
N TYR A 323 -9.63 -9.58 -7.01
CA TYR A 323 -9.34 -9.20 -5.62
C TYR A 323 -10.54 -8.72 -4.78
N GLY A 324 -11.72 -8.52 -5.37
CA GLY A 324 -12.91 -8.07 -4.67
C GLY A 324 -13.56 -9.09 -3.74
N ARG A 325 -13.35 -10.42 -3.89
CA ARG A 325 -14.00 -11.44 -3.03
C ARG A 325 -13.30 -12.81 -3.03
N PHE A 326 -12.04 -12.90 -2.62
CA PHE A 326 -11.50 -14.21 -2.21
C PHE A 326 -10.95 -14.18 -0.78
N PRO A 327 -11.53 -14.98 0.14
CA PRO A 327 -10.87 -15.29 1.40
C PRO A 327 -9.66 -16.17 1.07
N PHE A 328 -8.46 -15.79 1.48
CA PHE A 328 -7.33 -16.72 1.41
C PHE A 328 -7.62 -17.92 2.32
N PRO A 329 -7.69 -19.15 1.80
CA PRO A 329 -7.59 -20.34 2.63
C PRO A 329 -6.13 -20.51 3.04
N GLY A 330 -5.88 -20.93 4.29
CA GLY A 330 -4.58 -20.84 4.98
C GLY A 330 -3.37 -21.56 4.33
N LYS A 331 -2.23 -21.48 5.04
CA LYS A 331 -0.89 -21.97 4.65
C LYS A 331 -0.84 -23.37 4.00
N SER A 332 -1.80 -24.24 4.30
CA SER A 332 -1.92 -25.58 3.72
C SER A 332 -2.23 -25.61 2.21
N ARG A 333 -2.89 -24.59 1.65
CA ARG A 333 -3.26 -24.57 0.23
C ARG A 333 -2.18 -24.04 -0.72
N GLN A 334 -1.21 -23.24 -0.24
CA GLN A 334 -0.09 -22.80 -1.08
C GLN A 334 0.86 -23.96 -1.43
N ALA A 335 1.12 -24.84 -0.47
CA ALA A 335 1.84 -26.09 -0.70
C ALA A 335 1.02 -27.05 -1.60
N ALA A 336 -0.31 -27.10 -1.42
CA ALA A 336 -1.19 -27.89 -2.27
C ALA A 336 -1.24 -27.36 -3.72
N PHE A 337 -1.21 -26.05 -3.96
CA PHE A 337 -1.26 -25.44 -5.29
C PHE A 337 -0.01 -25.68 -6.14
N LEU A 338 1.14 -25.86 -5.49
CA LEU A 338 2.41 -26.23 -6.14
C LEU A 338 2.56 -27.76 -6.32
N VAL A 339 1.76 -28.57 -5.63
CA VAL A 339 1.88 -30.05 -5.55
C VAL A 339 0.69 -30.79 -6.20
N LEU A 340 -0.46 -30.15 -6.42
CA LEU A 340 -1.65 -30.76 -7.03
C LEU A 340 -1.78 -30.42 -8.53
N ASP A 341 -2.41 -31.33 -9.28
CA ASP A 341 -2.79 -31.21 -10.71
C ASP A 341 -3.84 -30.10 -11.00
N GLU A 342 -4.11 -29.20 -10.06
CA GLU A 342 -5.16 -28.18 -10.11
C GLU A 342 -4.87 -26.99 -11.06
N PRO A 343 -3.62 -26.46 -11.18
CA PRO A 343 -3.30 -25.36 -12.09
C PRO A 343 -3.36 -25.78 -13.57
N VAL A 344 -3.24 -27.08 -13.84
CA VAL A 344 -3.17 -27.65 -15.20
C VAL A 344 -4.40 -27.26 -16.03
N ARG A 345 -5.57 -27.17 -15.39
CA ARG A 345 -6.87 -27.00 -16.07
C ARG A 345 -7.32 -25.54 -16.21
N LYS A 346 -6.52 -24.57 -15.75
CA LYS A 346 -6.86 -23.14 -15.80
C LYS A 346 -5.62 -22.32 -16.15
N PRO A 347 -5.38 -21.99 -17.43
CA PRO A 347 -4.23 -21.18 -17.86
C PRO A 347 -4.11 -19.82 -17.15
N GLY A 348 -5.22 -19.24 -16.67
CA GLY A 348 -5.20 -18.04 -15.83
C GLY A 348 -4.53 -18.22 -14.45
N LEU A 349 -4.32 -19.45 -14.00
CA LEU A 349 -3.57 -19.78 -12.79
C LEU A 349 -2.08 -20.05 -13.05
N TRP A 350 -1.64 -20.07 -14.31
CA TRP A 350 -0.24 -20.35 -14.65
C TRP A 350 0.69 -19.18 -14.30
N GLU A 351 0.19 -17.95 -14.35
CA GLU A 351 0.91 -16.76 -13.90
C GLU A 351 1.13 -16.79 -12.40
N GLU A 352 0.09 -17.13 -11.64
CA GLU A 352 0.19 -17.33 -10.20
C GLU A 352 1.15 -18.47 -9.86
N TYR A 353 1.09 -19.57 -10.59
CA TYR A 353 2.04 -20.68 -10.48
C TYR A 353 3.49 -20.20 -10.71
N VAL A 354 3.76 -19.45 -11.77
CA VAL A 354 5.10 -18.91 -12.07
C VAL A 354 5.57 -17.93 -11.00
N ARG A 355 4.68 -17.05 -10.49
CA ARG A 355 4.99 -16.12 -9.39
C ARG A 355 5.39 -16.87 -8.13
N LEU A 356 4.60 -17.87 -7.74
CA LEU A 356 4.90 -18.73 -6.58
C LEU A 356 6.20 -19.51 -6.79
N TYR A 357 6.44 -20.03 -7.99
CA TYR A 357 7.65 -20.78 -8.34
C TYR A 357 8.90 -19.91 -8.25
N VAL A 358 8.86 -18.71 -8.84
CA VAL A 358 9.93 -17.70 -8.77
C VAL A 358 10.26 -17.36 -7.32
N ARG A 359 9.24 -17.20 -6.47
CA ARG A 359 9.39 -16.87 -5.05
C ARG A 359 10.00 -18.02 -4.27
N LEU A 360 9.44 -19.22 -4.40
CA LEU A 360 9.84 -20.42 -3.66
C LEU A 360 11.30 -20.79 -3.91
N TYR A 361 11.74 -20.69 -5.17
CA TYR A 361 13.10 -21.03 -5.57
C TYR A 361 14.04 -19.82 -5.61
N GLN A 362 13.58 -18.65 -5.16
CA GLN A 362 14.37 -17.39 -5.11
C GLN A 362 15.12 -17.13 -6.43
N MET A 363 14.37 -17.11 -7.54
CA MET A 363 14.96 -16.89 -8.87
C MET A 363 15.49 -15.45 -8.99
N ASP A 364 16.69 -15.32 -9.56
CA ASP A 364 17.33 -14.03 -9.83
C ASP A 364 16.64 -13.25 -10.96
N ALA A 365 17.02 -11.99 -11.17
CA ALA A 365 16.38 -11.13 -12.18
C ALA A 365 16.45 -11.69 -13.61
N ALA A 366 17.52 -12.39 -13.99
CA ALA A 366 17.66 -12.97 -15.33
C ALA A 366 16.81 -14.24 -15.47
N GLN A 367 16.79 -15.09 -14.44
CA GLN A 367 15.94 -16.27 -14.33
C GLN A 367 14.45 -15.88 -14.36
N ARG A 368 14.04 -14.83 -13.63
CA ARG A 368 12.68 -14.29 -13.63
C ARG A 368 12.23 -13.86 -15.02
N ARG A 369 13.06 -13.09 -15.74
CA ARG A 369 12.74 -12.67 -17.11
C ARG A 369 12.56 -13.87 -18.06
N ARG A 370 13.43 -14.89 -17.96
CA ARG A 370 13.29 -16.12 -18.75
C ARG A 370 12.03 -16.92 -18.40
N ALA A 371 11.68 -16.98 -17.11
CA ALA A 371 10.46 -17.65 -16.64
C ALA A 371 9.19 -17.00 -17.24
N TRP A 372 9.12 -15.67 -17.28
CA TRP A 372 8.00 -14.95 -17.89
C TRP A 372 7.92 -15.13 -19.41
N VAL A 373 9.06 -15.16 -20.11
CA VAL A 373 9.10 -15.44 -21.55
C VAL A 373 8.62 -16.88 -21.83
N HIS A 374 9.07 -17.85 -21.02
CA HIS A 374 8.67 -19.25 -21.15
C HIS A 374 7.19 -19.46 -20.86
N LEU A 375 6.65 -18.77 -19.85
CA LEU A 375 5.22 -18.75 -19.57
C LEU A 375 4.40 -18.30 -20.78
N ARG A 376 4.77 -17.18 -21.40
CA ARG A 376 4.08 -16.66 -22.60
C ARG A 376 4.16 -17.64 -23.77
N ALA A 377 5.31 -18.30 -23.94
CA ALA A 377 5.51 -19.33 -24.96
C ALA A 377 4.61 -20.56 -24.76
N CYS A 378 4.33 -20.94 -23.51
CA CYS A 378 3.40 -22.03 -23.17
C CYS A 378 1.92 -21.59 -23.21
N GLN A 379 1.62 -20.35 -22.81
CA GLN A 379 0.24 -19.82 -22.79
C GLN A 379 -0.33 -19.66 -24.20
N LYS A 380 0.47 -19.20 -25.17
CA LYS A 380 0.01 -19.01 -26.55
C LYS A 380 -0.63 -20.28 -27.17
N PRO A 381 0.05 -21.44 -27.24
CA PRO A 381 -0.57 -22.66 -27.75
C PRO A 381 -1.70 -23.18 -26.87
N ALA A 382 -1.69 -22.93 -25.56
CA ALA A 382 -2.79 -23.29 -24.66
C ALA A 382 -4.08 -22.48 -24.97
N MET A 383 -3.93 -21.19 -25.25
CA MET A 383 -5.04 -20.33 -25.65
C MET A 383 -5.58 -20.71 -27.04
N ASP A 384 -4.72 -21.11 -27.97
CA ASP A 384 -5.14 -21.61 -29.29
C ASP A 384 -5.98 -22.89 -29.17
N VAL A 385 -5.62 -23.79 -28.24
CA VAL A 385 -6.39 -25.01 -27.94
C VAL A 385 -7.77 -24.65 -27.38
N LEU A 386 -7.84 -23.74 -26.41
CA LEU A 386 -9.10 -23.29 -25.83
C LEU A 386 -10.00 -22.58 -26.85
N ALA A 387 -9.42 -21.76 -27.73
CA ALA A 387 -10.15 -21.09 -28.80
C ALA A 387 -10.75 -22.10 -29.80
N LYS A 388 -9.97 -23.12 -30.19
CA LYS A 388 -10.43 -24.20 -31.07
C LYS A 388 -11.53 -25.04 -30.42
N GLN A 389 -11.41 -25.34 -29.12
CA GLN A 389 -12.46 -26.02 -28.37
C GLN A 389 -13.75 -25.18 -28.38
N ALA A 390 -13.66 -23.90 -27.99
CA ALA A 390 -14.82 -23.01 -27.93
C ALA A 390 -15.54 -22.89 -29.29
N GLN A 391 -14.79 -22.81 -30.39
CA GLN A 391 -15.39 -22.79 -31.72
C GLN A 391 -16.06 -24.12 -32.06
N GLY A 392 -15.37 -25.25 -31.85
CA GLY A 392 -15.96 -26.56 -32.13
C GLY A 392 -17.18 -26.88 -31.25
N GLU A 393 -17.23 -26.40 -30.01
CA GLU A 393 -18.41 -26.53 -29.15
C GLU A 393 -19.61 -25.76 -29.72
N ARG A 394 -19.39 -24.57 -30.28
CA ARG A 394 -20.45 -23.81 -30.97
C ARG A 394 -20.93 -24.56 -32.20
N ASP A 395 -20.03 -25.07 -33.02
CA ASP A 395 -20.38 -25.81 -34.24
C ASP A 395 -21.18 -27.08 -33.92
N VAL A 396 -20.79 -27.80 -32.87
CA VAL A 396 -21.48 -29.02 -32.40
C VAL A 396 -22.83 -28.69 -31.79
N LYS A 397 -22.94 -27.65 -30.96
CA LYS A 397 -24.22 -27.23 -30.36
C LYS A 397 -25.18 -26.63 -31.40
N GLY A 398 -24.66 -25.88 -32.38
CA GLY A 398 -25.44 -25.35 -33.51
C GLY A 398 -26.07 -26.45 -34.37
N SER A 399 -25.47 -27.66 -34.41
CA SER A 399 -26.06 -28.80 -35.11
C SER A 399 -27.34 -29.37 -34.48
N LEU A 400 -27.73 -28.88 -33.29
CA LEU A 400 -28.99 -29.20 -32.62
C LEU A 400 -30.10 -28.18 -32.93
N GLU A 401 -29.76 -27.01 -33.49
CA GLU A 401 -30.74 -25.96 -33.78
C GLU A 401 -31.72 -26.43 -34.87
N GLY A 402 -33.02 -26.32 -34.57
CA GLY A 402 -34.11 -26.68 -35.50
C GLY A 402 -34.57 -28.14 -35.47
N LEU A 403 -33.99 -29.00 -34.62
CA LEU A 403 -34.44 -30.39 -34.42
C LEU A 403 -35.51 -30.49 -33.31
N THR A 404 -36.52 -31.35 -33.48
CA THR A 404 -37.57 -31.62 -32.48
C THR A 404 -37.91 -33.12 -32.40
N GLY A 405 -38.51 -33.56 -31.29
CA GLY A 405 -38.96 -34.94 -31.07
C GLY A 405 -37.83 -35.98 -30.96
N GLU A 406 -38.06 -37.22 -31.39
CA GLU A 406 -37.08 -38.32 -31.32
C GLU A 406 -35.75 -38.02 -32.03
N ALA A 407 -35.78 -37.19 -33.09
CA ALA A 407 -34.59 -36.77 -33.81
C ALA A 407 -33.66 -35.88 -32.96
N LEU A 408 -34.21 -35.09 -32.04
CA LEU A 408 -33.43 -34.28 -31.10
C LEU A 408 -32.78 -35.15 -30.03
N GLU A 409 -33.51 -36.13 -29.48
CA GLU A 409 -33.01 -37.02 -28.42
C GLU A 409 -31.85 -37.90 -28.92
N GLN A 410 -31.98 -38.51 -30.10
CA GLN A 410 -30.91 -39.31 -30.70
C GLN A 410 -29.67 -38.47 -31.05
N ARG A 411 -29.85 -37.22 -31.51
CA ARG A 411 -28.74 -36.32 -31.84
C ARG A 411 -28.05 -35.78 -30.58
N THR A 412 -28.79 -35.60 -29.49
CA THR A 412 -28.29 -35.06 -28.21
C THR A 412 -27.24 -35.98 -27.60
N VAL A 413 -27.46 -37.30 -27.58
CA VAL A 413 -26.48 -38.28 -27.06
C VAL A 413 -25.18 -38.24 -27.87
N SER A 414 -25.29 -38.24 -29.20
CA SER A 414 -24.13 -38.13 -30.10
C SER A 414 -23.36 -36.81 -29.93
N VAL A 415 -24.06 -35.71 -29.70
CA VAL A 415 -23.46 -34.40 -29.40
C VAL A 415 -22.75 -34.41 -28.05
N GLN A 416 -23.35 -35.00 -27.01
CA GLN A 416 -22.72 -35.12 -25.69
C GLN A 416 -21.43 -35.94 -25.75
N ASP A 417 -21.42 -37.08 -26.45
CA ASP A 417 -20.22 -37.91 -26.65
C ASP A 417 -19.11 -37.19 -27.41
N ARG A 418 -19.48 -36.32 -28.35
CA ARG A 418 -18.53 -35.52 -29.13
C ARG A 418 -17.94 -34.38 -28.28
N LEU A 419 -18.76 -33.71 -27.48
CA LEU A 419 -18.30 -32.70 -26.51
C LEU A 419 -17.38 -33.31 -25.45
N ALA A 420 -17.70 -34.50 -24.93
CA ALA A 420 -16.85 -35.21 -23.97
C ALA A 420 -15.46 -35.53 -24.54
N ARG A 421 -15.40 -36.07 -25.77
CA ARG A 421 -14.12 -36.35 -26.47
C ARG A 421 -13.31 -35.10 -26.77
N MET A 422 -13.98 -34.00 -27.13
CA MET A 422 -13.31 -32.71 -27.34
C MET A 422 -12.72 -32.14 -26.06
N LYS A 423 -13.44 -32.26 -24.94
CA LYS A 423 -12.96 -31.85 -23.62
C LYS A 423 -11.73 -32.65 -23.21
N GLU A 424 -11.78 -33.98 -23.34
CA GLU A 424 -10.64 -34.86 -23.02
C GLU A 424 -9.40 -34.52 -23.87
N ALA A 425 -9.56 -34.30 -25.17
CA ALA A 425 -8.45 -33.90 -26.04
C ALA A 425 -7.86 -32.53 -25.67
N THR A 426 -8.72 -31.61 -25.21
CA THR A 426 -8.31 -30.28 -24.73
C THR A 426 -7.52 -30.40 -23.42
N ASP A 427 -8.04 -31.17 -22.45
CA ASP A 427 -7.36 -31.42 -21.17
C ASP A 427 -5.97 -32.02 -21.42
N GLN A 428 -5.85 -33.05 -22.26
CA GLN A 428 -4.55 -33.65 -22.61
C GLN A 428 -3.58 -32.67 -23.31
N ALA A 429 -4.08 -31.68 -24.04
CA ALA A 429 -3.25 -30.67 -24.68
C ALA A 429 -2.79 -29.60 -23.68
N LEU A 430 -3.66 -29.19 -22.75
CA LEU A 430 -3.32 -28.28 -21.66
C LEU A 430 -2.33 -28.92 -20.68
N ASP A 431 -2.52 -30.19 -20.33
CA ASP A 431 -1.59 -30.98 -19.52
C ASP A 431 -0.17 -30.96 -20.10
N ARG A 432 -0.06 -31.16 -21.42
CA ARG A 432 1.23 -31.10 -22.13
C ARG A 432 1.87 -29.72 -22.04
N GLN A 433 1.12 -28.66 -22.23
CA GLN A 433 1.65 -27.29 -22.17
C GLN A 433 2.06 -26.90 -20.75
N PHE A 434 1.28 -27.28 -19.73
CA PHE A 434 1.63 -27.02 -18.35
C PHE A 434 2.85 -27.84 -17.90
N LYS A 435 2.97 -29.08 -18.35
CA LYS A 435 4.18 -29.88 -18.13
C LYS A 435 5.41 -29.19 -18.72
N ASN A 436 5.32 -28.69 -19.96
CA ASN A 436 6.42 -27.94 -20.59
C ASN A 436 6.78 -26.68 -19.80
N LEU A 437 5.79 -25.98 -19.25
CA LEU A 437 6.02 -24.82 -18.37
C LEU A 437 6.81 -25.25 -17.13
N ARG A 438 6.33 -26.26 -16.39
CA ARG A 438 6.99 -26.76 -15.17
C ARG A 438 8.41 -27.23 -15.43
N ASP A 439 8.60 -28.05 -16.45
CA ASP A 439 9.91 -28.66 -16.74
C ASP A 439 10.90 -27.56 -17.17
N GLY A 440 10.47 -26.59 -17.98
CA GLY A 440 11.31 -25.45 -18.34
C GLY A 440 11.65 -24.52 -17.17
N LEU A 441 10.72 -24.27 -16.23
CA LEU A 441 11.03 -23.52 -15.01
C LEU A 441 12.06 -24.25 -14.14
N TRP A 442 11.96 -25.58 -14.03
CA TRP A 442 12.90 -26.40 -13.26
C TRP A 442 14.30 -26.39 -13.85
N GLU A 443 14.42 -26.43 -15.19
CA GLU A 443 15.69 -26.33 -15.90
C GLU A 443 16.41 -24.99 -15.67
N MET A 444 15.66 -23.91 -15.41
CA MET A 444 16.24 -22.59 -15.14
C MET A 444 16.89 -22.46 -13.75
N LEU A 445 16.59 -23.38 -12.83
CA LEU A 445 17.10 -23.35 -11.46
C LEU A 445 18.53 -23.89 -11.36
N THR A 446 19.32 -23.29 -10.47
CA THR A 446 20.61 -23.86 -10.08
C THR A 446 20.43 -25.08 -9.18
N PRO A 447 21.44 -25.98 -9.07
CA PRO A 447 21.39 -27.11 -8.15
C PRO A 447 21.09 -26.69 -6.70
N ARG A 448 21.71 -25.60 -6.25
CA ARG A 448 21.48 -25.03 -4.92
C ARG A 448 20.05 -24.56 -4.72
N GLN A 449 19.47 -23.83 -5.68
CA GLN A 449 18.08 -23.40 -5.61
C GLN A 449 17.11 -24.59 -5.54
N ARG A 450 17.37 -25.67 -6.30
CA ARG A 450 16.54 -26.89 -6.25
C ARG A 450 16.55 -27.54 -4.86
N GLU A 451 17.72 -27.64 -4.25
CA GLU A 451 17.89 -28.22 -2.91
C GLU A 451 17.22 -27.36 -1.83
N GLU A 452 17.49 -26.05 -1.81
CA GLU A 452 16.88 -25.13 -0.86
C GLU A 452 15.36 -25.03 -1.05
N GLY A 453 14.88 -25.03 -2.29
CA GLY A 453 13.46 -25.03 -2.60
C GLY A 453 12.77 -26.31 -2.15
N ALA A 454 13.40 -27.48 -2.29
CA ALA A 454 12.89 -28.74 -1.75
C ALA A 454 12.77 -28.72 -0.22
N GLN A 455 13.74 -28.12 0.47
CA GLN A 455 13.70 -27.93 1.93
C GLN A 455 12.55 -26.98 2.33
N ARG A 456 12.35 -25.87 1.60
CA ARG A 456 11.21 -24.95 1.82
C ARG A 456 9.87 -25.65 1.61
N ILE A 457 9.73 -26.47 0.57
CA ILE A 457 8.53 -27.27 0.34
C ILE A 457 8.29 -28.27 1.47
N ALA A 458 9.33 -28.94 1.96
CA ALA A 458 9.22 -29.86 3.09
C ALA A 458 8.76 -29.15 4.37
N ALA A 459 9.37 -27.99 4.68
CA ALA A 459 8.98 -27.17 5.82
C ALA A 459 7.52 -26.67 5.75
N LEU A 460 7.05 -26.31 4.55
CA LEU A 460 5.65 -25.92 4.32
C LEU A 460 4.66 -27.08 4.53
N LYS A 461 5.08 -28.31 4.22
CA LYS A 461 4.29 -29.53 4.47
C LYS A 461 4.24 -29.87 5.96
N ASP A 462 5.37 -29.81 6.65
CA ASP A 462 5.46 -30.17 8.08
C ASP A 462 4.73 -29.18 9.00
N GLY A 463 4.76 -27.89 8.66
CA GLY A 463 4.03 -26.83 9.37
C GLY A 463 2.49 -26.88 9.20
N SER A 464 1.98 -27.76 8.33
CA SER A 464 0.54 -27.98 8.15
C SER A 464 -0.02 -29.11 9.02
N SER A 465 0.85 -29.92 9.66
CA SER A 465 0.48 -31.09 10.49
C SER A 465 0.34 -30.77 11.99
N SER A 466 0.78 -29.59 12.45
CA SER A 466 0.76 -29.17 13.85
C SER A 466 -0.42 -28.28 14.23
N GLY A 467 -1.39 -28.11 13.32
CA GLY A 467 -2.55 -27.23 13.49
C GLY A 467 -3.90 -27.92 13.27
N THR A 468 -4.10 -29.12 13.83
CA THR A 468 -5.42 -29.74 14.02
C THR A 468 -5.78 -29.82 15.49
#